data_AF-A0A5J5WEC2-F1
#
_entry.id   AF-A0A5J5WEC2-F1
#
_cell.length_a   1.000
_cell.length_b   1.000
_cell.length_c   1.000
_cell.angle_alpha   90.00
_cell.angle_beta   90.00
_cell.angle_gamma   90.00
#
_symmetry.space_group_name_H-M   'P 1'
#
loop_
_entity.id
_entity.type
_entity.pdbx_description
1 polymer ?
#
loop_
_entity_poly.entity_id
_entity_poly.type
_entity_poly.pdbx_seq_one_letter_code
_entity_poly.pdbx_strand_id
1 'polypeptide(L)' 'MKQSLTVMANIQGADHKSELIENIRTWVAAALTDEGTCTDEFDGQKVSYEVNKNIKKTVLNLSKLTSNCLALLNTLSNRS' A
#
# COMPACT_ATOMS: atom_id res chain seq x y z
N MET A 1 4.40 5.83 -4.64
CA MET A 1 3.22 6.23 -3.82
C MET A 1 2.61 7.58 -4.21
N LYS A 2 3.37 8.70 -4.27
CA LYS A 2 2.79 10.02 -4.67
C LYS A 2 2.08 10.00 -6.03
N GLN A 3 2.71 9.39 -7.04
CA GLN A 3 2.09 9.19 -8.35
C GLN A 3 0.79 8.39 -8.28
N SER A 4 0.74 7.35 -7.44
CA SER A 4 -0.43 6.51 -7.22
C SER A 4 -1.62 7.31 -6.68
N LEU A 5 -1.39 8.24 -5.75
CA LEU A 5 -2.41 9.15 -5.22
C LEU A 5 -2.93 10.11 -6.30
N THR A 6 -2.03 10.68 -7.11
CA THR A 6 -2.39 11.57 -8.22
C THR A 6 -3.25 10.84 -9.26
N VAL A 7 -2.91 9.60 -9.59
CA VAL A 7 -3.69 8.80 -10.54
C VAL A 7 -5.06 8.43 -9.95
N MET A 8 -5.12 7.98 -8.69
CA MET A 8 -6.39 7.66 -8.03
C MET A 8 -7.35 8.85 -7.95
N ALA A 9 -6.82 10.06 -7.70
CA ALA A 9 -7.63 11.28 -7.64
C ALA A 9 -8.28 11.64 -8.98
N ASN A 10 -7.67 11.25 -10.11
CA ASN A 10 -8.11 11.60 -11.46
C ASN A 10 -8.69 10.40 -12.24
N ILE A 11 -9.06 9.32 -11.54
CA ILE A 11 -9.47 8.07 -12.17
C ILE A 11 -10.91 8.12 -12.71
N GLN A 12 -11.74 9.05 -12.22
CA GLN A 12 -13.09 9.30 -12.74
C GLN A 12 -13.01 10.12 -14.03
N GLY A 13 -13.47 9.55 -15.14
CA GLY A 13 -13.47 10.19 -16.46
C GLY A 13 -12.22 9.94 -17.30
N ALA A 14 -11.27 9.12 -16.84
CA ALA A 14 -10.11 8.74 -17.62
C ALA A 14 -10.44 7.69 -18.68
N ASP A 15 -10.06 7.93 -19.94
CA ASP A 15 -10.24 6.98 -21.06
C ASP A 15 -9.52 5.64 -20.82
N HIS A 16 -8.44 5.66 -20.04
CA HIS A 16 -7.60 4.49 -19.72
C HIS A 16 -7.82 3.94 -18.30
N LYS A 17 -9.03 4.09 -17.75
CA LYS A 17 -9.35 3.72 -16.36
C LYS A 17 -8.88 2.31 -15.95
N SER A 18 -9.03 1.32 -16.82
CA SER A 18 -8.61 -0.06 -16.54
C SER A 18 -7.09 -0.19 -16.35
N GLU A 19 -6.30 0.34 -17.28
CA GLU A 19 -4.83 0.37 -17.20
C GLU A 19 -4.35 1.17 -15.98
N LEU A 20 -5.01 2.28 -15.65
CA LEU A 20 -4.70 3.07 -14.47
C LEU A 20 -4.97 2.29 -13.17
N ILE A 21 -6.08 1.55 -13.08
CA ILE A 21 -6.37 0.70 -11.91
C ILE A 21 -5.32 -0.41 -11.77
N GLU A 22 -4.90 -1.06 -12.85
CA GLU A 22 -3.88 -2.11 -12.79
C GLU A 22 -2.50 -1.58 -12.38
N ASN A 23 -2.11 -0.40 -12.87
CA ASN A 23 -0.89 0.27 -12.43
C ASN A 23 -0.95 0.60 -10.93
N ILE A 24 -2.06 1.15 -10.45
CA ILE A 24 -2.24 1.45 -9.02
C ILE A 24 -2.20 0.15 -8.20
N ARG A 25 -2.86 -0.92 -8.65
CA ARG A 25 -2.85 -2.24 -7.99
C ARG A 25 -1.42 -2.75 -7.82
N THR A 26 -0.61 -2.69 -8.87
CA THR A 26 0.80 -3.11 -8.85
C THR A 26 1.59 -2.33 -7.81
N TRP A 27 1.44 -1.00 -7.78
CA TRP A 27 2.16 -0.16 -6.81
C TRP A 27 1.70 -0.37 -5.37
N VAL A 28 0.40 -0.59 -5.13
CA VAL A 28 -0.15 -0.87 -3.81
C VAL A 28 0.32 -2.24 -3.31
N ALA A 29 0.39 -3.26 -4.17
CA ALA A 29 0.94 -4.56 -3.82
C ALA A 29 2.43 -4.49 -3.47
N ALA A 30 3.21 -3.69 -4.21
CA ALA A 30 4.61 -3.42 -3.88
C ALA A 30 4.75 -2.75 -2.51
N ALA A 31 3.95 -1.72 -2.21
CA ALA A 31 3.96 -1.06 -0.90
C ALA A 31 3.66 -2.03 0.25
N LEU A 32 2.70 -2.94 0.08
CA LEU A 32 2.38 -3.95 1.10
C LEU A 32 3.55 -4.92 1.35
N THR A 33 4.31 -5.25 0.31
CA THR A 33 5.50 -6.11 0.40
C THR A 33 6.65 -5.38 1.11
N ASP A 34 6.88 -4.11 0.77
CA ASP A 34 7.89 -3.27 1.40
C ASP A 34 7.62 -3.10 2.90
N GLU A 35 6.36 -2.91 3.29
CA GLU A 35 5.95 -2.81 4.68
C GLU A 35 6.22 -4.10 5.48
N GLY A 36 5.91 -5.28 4.92
CA GLY A 36 6.22 -6.57 5.54
C GLY A 36 7.74 -6.74 5.75
N THR A 37 8.50 -6.45 4.70
CA THR A 37 9.97 -6.55 4.73
C THR A 37 10.58 -5.57 5.74
N CYS A 38 10.02 -4.37 5.86
CA CYS A 38 10.45 -3.37 6.84
C CYS A 38 10.39 -3.90 8.26
N THR A 39 9.28 -4.55 8.67
CA THR A 39 9.19 -5.10 10.02
C THR A 39 10.11 -6.30 10.26
N ASP A 40 10.36 -7.11 9.24
CA ASP A 40 11.24 -8.27 9.32
C ASP A 40 12.70 -7.86 9.51
N GLU A 41 13.14 -6.78 8.84
CA GLU A 41 14.48 -6.24 8.97
C GLU A 41 14.80 -5.72 10.39
N PHE A 42 13.79 -5.26 11.14
CA PHE A 42 13.98 -4.78 12.51
C PHE A 42 14.07 -5.90 13.54
N ASP A 43 13.66 -7.13 13.22
CA ASP A 43 13.69 -8.25 14.17
C ASP A 43 15.08 -8.81 14.47
N GLY A 44 16.11 -8.32 13.78
CA GLY A 44 17.52 -8.63 14.05
C GLY A 44 18.36 -7.43 14.52
N GLN A 45 17.81 -6.22 14.60
CA GLN A 45 18.59 -5.03 14.92
C GLN A 45 18.71 -4.77 16.43
N LYS A 46 19.88 -4.26 16.85
CA LYS A 46 20.11 -3.75 18.22
C LYS A 46 19.46 -2.37 18.39
N VAL A 47 18.14 -2.33 18.40
CA VAL A 47 17.32 -1.16 18.75
C VAL A 47 16.61 -1.41 20.08
N SER A 48 16.22 -0.35 20.79
CA SER A 48 15.46 -0.53 22.03
C SER A 48 14.09 -1.17 21.75
N TYR A 49 13.59 -1.92 22.73
CA TYR A 49 12.30 -2.60 22.63
C TYR A 49 11.16 -1.62 22.30
N GLU A 50 11.09 -0.47 22.99
CA GLU A 50 10.09 0.57 22.74
C GLU A 50 10.15 1.10 21.30
N VAL A 51 11.35 1.31 20.75
CA VAL A 51 11.51 1.79 19.38
C VAL A 51 11.03 0.74 18.38
N ASN A 52 11.45 -0.52 18.53
CA ASN A 52 11.00 -1.61 17.66
C ASN A 52 9.47 -1.76 17.72
N LYS A 53 8.89 -1.76 18.92
CA LYS A 53 7.44 -1.83 19.13
C LYS A 53 6.68 -0.70 18.44
N ASN A 54 7.19 0.53 18.52
CA ASN A 54 6.59 1.69 17.88
C ASN A 54 6.67 1.61 16.35
N ILE A 55 7.80 1.14 15.80
CA ILE A 55 7.97 0.91 14.36
C ILE A 55 6.97 -0.13 13.88
N LYS A 56 6.93 -1.32 14.51
CA LYS A 56 5.99 -2.39 14.16
C LYS A 56 4.54 -1.93 14.20
N LYS A 57 4.15 -1.17 15.24
CA LYS A 57 2.80 -0.61 15.35
C LYS A 57 2.48 0.36 14.20
N THR A 58 3.44 1.20 13.83
CA THR A 58 3.28 2.18 12.75
C THR A 58 3.13 1.48 11.40
N VAL A 59 4.02 0.53 11.11
CA VAL A 59 3.99 -0.23 9.85
C VAL A 59 2.73 -1.08 9.76
N LEU A 60 2.30 -1.75 10.84
CA LEU A 60 1.05 -2.52 10.87
C LEU A 60 -0.19 -1.65 10.54
N ASN A 61 -0.22 -0.42 11.03
CA ASN A 61 -1.31 0.51 10.71
C ASN A 61 -1.27 0.93 9.24
N LEU A 62 -0.08 1.16 8.69
CA LEU A 62 0.10 1.46 7.27
C LEU A 62 -0.37 0.27 6.40
N SER A 63 0.00 -0.96 6.74
CA SER A 63 -0.43 -2.17 6.02
C SER A 63 -1.93 -2.40 6.02
N LYS A 64 -2.62 -2.03 7.09
CA LYS A 64 -4.09 -2.05 7.10
C LYS A 64 -4.68 -1.06 6.10
N LEU A 65 -4.15 0.15 6.03
CA LEU A 65 -4.61 1.17 5.07
C LEU A 65 -4.31 0.74 3.63
N THR A 66 -3.10 0.23 3.38
CA THR A 66 -2.69 -0.30 2.07
C THR A 66 -3.57 -1.47 1.64
N SER A 67 -3.87 -2.41 2.54
CA SER A 67 -4.78 -3.54 2.29
C SER A 67 -6.21 -3.10 2.00
N ASN A 68 -6.74 -2.11 2.72
CA ASN A 68 -8.06 -1.54 2.46
C ASN A 68 -8.12 -0.88 1.08
N CYS A 69 -7.07 -0.16 0.68
CA CYS A 69 -6.96 0.43 -0.65
C CYS A 69 -6.96 -0.65 -1.74
N LEU A 70 -6.19 -1.74 -1.55
CA LEU A 70 -6.16 -2.87 -2.48
C LEU A 70 -7.54 -3.53 -2.62
N ALA A 71 -8.28 -3.72 -1.52
CA ALA A 71 -9.63 -4.25 -1.55
C ALA A 71 -10.57 -3.35 -2.37
N LEU A 72 -10.50 -2.03 -2.20
CA LEU A 72 -11.28 -1.08 -3.00
C LEU A 72 -10.93 -1.17 -4.49
N LEU A 73 -9.65 -1.22 -4.84
CA LEU A 73 -9.21 -1.38 -6.24
C LEU A 73 -9.73 -2.67 -6.86
N ASN A 74 -9.67 -3.79 -6.14
CA ASN A 74 -10.23 -5.06 -6.60
C ASN A 74 -11.73 -4.96 -6.90
N THR A 75 -12.50 -4.24 -6.08
CA THR A 75 -13.93 -4.02 -6.36
C THR A 75 -14.18 -3.11 -7.56
N LEU A 76 -13.28 -2.16 -7.84
CA LEU A 76 -13.39 -1.28 -9.00
C LEU A 76 -13.02 -2.00 -10.31
N SER A 77 -12.02 -2.90 -10.29
CA SER A 77 -11.67 -3.75 -11.43
C SER A 77 -12.74 -4.80 -11.73
N ASN A 78 -13.42 -5.35 -10.73
CA ASN A 78 -14.49 -6.33 -10.95
C ASN A 78 -15.83 -5.70 -11.41
N ARG A 79 -15.91 -4.36 -11.49
CA ARG A 79 -17.10 -3.62 -11.95
C ARG A 79 -16.97 -3.06 -13.37
N SER A 80 -15.88 -3.39 -14.09
CA SER A 80 -15.68 -3.05 -15.50
C SER A 80 -16.20 -4.14 -16.42
#